data_AF-A0A7W7U7G0-F1
#
_entry.id   AF-A0A7W7U7G0-F1
#
_cell.length_a   1.000
_cell.length_b   1.000
_cell.length_c   1.000
_cell.angle_alpha   90.00
_cell.angle_beta   90.00
_cell.angle_gamma   90.00
#
_symmetry.space_group_name_H-M   'P 1'
#
loop_
_entity.id
_entity.type
_entity.pdbx_description
1 polymer ?
#
loop_
_entity_poly.entity_id
_entity_poly.type
_entity_poly.pdbx_seq_one_letter_code
_entity_poly.pdbx_strand_id
1 'polypeptide(L)'
;MALDLVGAHVGACAFGEDEGTLLITESSIVNANRNPGKTRDQIEDELIETLGVEKVVWLAGVRGEDITDAHVDSLVRFTAPGVVLLDQAFPGTPPDSWSRSADQARSVLSKATDARGRRFEIIDLPQPDLDRITGEGDDFVSTYANFYIANDAVFMPRFGDTKADQRAKSILQEHFPKRDIVPVRIDTIASGGGGIHCSTHDQPGKPAA
;
A
#
# COMPACT_ATOMS: atom_id res chain seq x y z
N MET A 1 19.93 -10.60 12.32
CA MET A 1 20.69 -9.34 12.15
C MET A 1 19.72 -8.19 12.26
N ALA A 2 20.14 -7.01 12.71
CA ALA A 2 19.28 -5.83 12.66
C ALA A 2 19.20 -5.37 11.20
N LEU A 3 18.00 -5.02 10.75
CA LEU A 3 17.76 -4.42 9.44
C LEU A 3 18.44 -3.04 9.42
N ASP A 4 19.47 -2.84 8.58
CA ASP A 4 20.13 -1.53 8.43
C ASP A 4 19.48 -0.70 7.29
N LEU A 5 18.41 -1.21 6.68
CA LEU A 5 17.62 -0.50 5.67
C LEU A 5 16.66 0.52 6.30
N VAL A 6 16.86 1.79 5.98
CA VAL A 6 15.91 2.84 6.35
C VAL A 6 14.65 2.68 5.48
N GLY A 7 13.48 2.53 6.12
CA GLY A 7 12.16 2.50 5.47
C GLY A 7 11.60 1.13 5.10
N ALA A 8 12.36 0.04 5.25
CA ALA A 8 11.94 -1.28 4.79
C ALA A 8 10.75 -1.91 5.57
N HIS A 9 10.46 -1.48 6.79
CA HIS A 9 9.23 -1.91 7.50
C HIS A 9 8.00 -1.06 7.16
N VAL A 10 8.21 0.20 6.76
CA VAL A 10 7.14 1.20 6.61
C VAL A 10 6.64 1.27 5.16
N GLY A 11 7.50 0.92 4.18
CA GLY A 11 7.21 0.93 2.75
C GLY A 11 6.98 -0.45 2.13
N ALA A 12 6.74 -1.48 2.96
CA ALA A 12 6.63 -2.87 2.53
C ALA A 12 5.19 -3.40 2.65
N CYS A 13 4.72 -4.13 1.63
CA CYS A 13 3.49 -4.91 1.73
C CYS A 13 3.79 -6.39 1.52
N ALA A 14 3.66 -7.17 2.59
CA ALA A 14 3.77 -8.62 2.59
C ALA A 14 2.46 -9.25 3.08
N PHE A 15 2.21 -10.50 2.72
CA PHE A 15 1.07 -11.26 3.23
C PHE A 15 1.55 -12.54 3.89
N GLY A 16 1.33 -12.67 5.21
CA GLY A 16 1.62 -13.89 5.98
C GLY A 16 3.10 -14.31 6.01
N GLU A 17 3.47 -15.09 7.01
CA GLU A 17 4.85 -15.62 7.10
C GLU A 17 5.12 -16.69 6.02
N ASP A 18 4.09 -17.42 5.56
CA ASP A 18 4.25 -18.58 4.67
C ASP A 18 4.11 -18.28 3.16
N GLU A 19 3.81 -17.05 2.73
CA GLU A 19 3.63 -16.74 1.29
C GLU A 19 4.86 -16.10 0.63
N GLY A 20 5.81 -15.61 1.43
CA GLY A 20 7.16 -15.22 0.98
C GLY A 20 7.23 -14.14 -0.09
N THR A 21 6.18 -13.34 -0.33
CA THR A 21 6.16 -12.32 -1.38
C THR A 21 6.07 -10.92 -0.79
N LEU A 22 6.96 -10.04 -1.25
CA LEU A 22 7.01 -8.63 -0.86
C LEU A 22 6.73 -7.74 -2.07
N LEU A 23 5.81 -6.78 -1.93
CA LEU A 23 5.65 -5.65 -2.85
C LEU A 23 6.32 -4.42 -2.25
N ILE A 24 7.10 -3.71 -3.05
CA ILE A 24 7.79 -2.49 -2.62
C ILE A 24 7.94 -1.51 -3.79
N THR A 25 8.08 -0.23 -3.50
CA THR A 25 8.39 0.80 -4.49
C THR A 25 9.89 1.11 -4.52
N GLU A 26 10.47 1.15 -5.71
CA GLU A 26 11.89 1.43 -5.91
C GLU A 26 12.24 2.87 -5.52
N SER A 27 11.37 3.83 -5.83
CA SER A 27 11.54 5.25 -5.47
C SER A 27 11.68 5.50 -3.96
N SER A 28 11.01 4.69 -3.13
CA SER A 28 11.07 4.83 -1.67
C SER A 28 12.32 4.20 -1.06
N ILE A 29 12.68 2.98 -1.48
CA ILE A 29 13.75 2.21 -0.81
C ILE A 29 15.11 2.35 -1.49
N VAL A 30 15.16 2.39 -2.83
CA VAL A 30 16.39 2.62 -3.61
C VAL A 30 16.53 4.13 -3.81
N ASN A 31 16.77 4.81 -2.70
CA ASN A 31 16.85 6.25 -2.64
C ASN A 31 18.07 6.68 -1.82
N ALA A 32 18.84 7.64 -2.33
CA ALA A 32 20.02 8.15 -1.63
C ALA A 32 19.68 8.82 -0.29
N ASN A 33 18.44 9.32 -0.14
CA ASN A 33 17.95 9.88 1.12
C ASN A 33 17.54 8.79 2.16
N ARG A 34 17.48 7.51 1.76
CA ARG A 34 17.20 6.35 2.64
C ARG A 34 18.42 5.47 2.80
N ASN A 35 18.90 4.91 1.69
CA ASN A 35 19.95 3.89 1.63
C ASN A 35 21.09 4.36 0.69
N PRO A 36 21.87 5.39 1.09
CA PRO A 36 22.90 5.96 0.24
C PRO A 36 23.97 4.94 -0.15
N GLY A 37 24.24 4.82 -1.45
CA GLY A 37 25.30 3.95 -1.97
C GLY A 37 24.94 2.47 -2.09
N LYS A 38 23.72 2.05 -1.70
CA LYS A 38 23.26 0.67 -1.89
C LYS A 38 22.58 0.51 -3.26
N THR A 39 22.87 -0.59 -3.95
CA THR A 39 22.19 -0.99 -5.18
C THR A 39 20.86 -1.68 -4.87
N ARG A 40 19.98 -1.79 -5.88
CA ARG A 40 18.72 -2.55 -5.75
C ARG A 40 18.97 -4.00 -5.29
N ASP A 41 19.94 -4.68 -5.91
CA ASP A 41 20.24 -6.08 -5.59
C ASP A 41 20.71 -6.26 -4.13
N GLN A 42 21.55 -5.35 -3.64
CA GLN A 42 22.00 -5.36 -2.23
C GLN A 42 20.84 -5.14 -1.25
N ILE A 43 19.89 -4.28 -1.62
CA ILE A 43 18.69 -4.02 -0.81
C ILE A 43 17.77 -5.25 -0.85
N GLU A 44 17.60 -5.88 -2.03
CA GLU A 44 16.80 -7.09 -2.19
C GLU A 44 17.33 -8.24 -1.33
N ASP A 45 18.64 -8.49 -1.35
CA ASP A 45 19.28 -9.53 -0.54
C ASP A 45 19.04 -9.31 0.97
N GLU A 46 19.18 -8.07 1.46
CA GLU A 46 18.96 -7.73 2.86
C GLU A 46 17.48 -7.83 3.28
N LEU A 47 16.55 -7.48 2.38
CA LEU A 47 15.11 -7.66 2.59
C LEU A 47 14.75 -9.15 2.70
N ILE A 48 15.29 -9.98 1.80
CA ILE A 48 15.10 -11.43 1.80
C ILE A 48 15.64 -12.04 3.10
N GLU A 49 16.87 -11.71 3.48
CA GLU A 49 17.51 -12.23 4.69
C GLU A 49 16.74 -11.83 5.96
N THR A 50 16.27 -10.59 6.03
CA THR A 50 15.71 -10.05 7.28
C THR A 50 14.23 -10.33 7.44
N LEU A 51 13.45 -10.24 6.36
CA LEU A 51 12.01 -10.45 6.39
C LEU A 51 11.61 -11.90 6.12
N GLY A 52 12.56 -12.75 5.71
CA GLY A 52 12.29 -14.15 5.36
C GLY A 52 11.43 -14.32 4.11
N VAL A 53 11.35 -13.28 3.26
CA VAL A 53 10.63 -13.33 1.99
C VAL A 53 11.47 -14.03 0.93
N GLU A 54 10.82 -14.67 -0.04
CA GLU A 54 11.46 -15.42 -1.12
C GLU A 54 11.46 -14.65 -2.44
N LYS A 55 10.55 -13.66 -2.58
CA LYS A 55 10.41 -12.89 -3.81
C LYS A 55 10.02 -11.44 -3.53
N VAL A 56 10.74 -10.52 -4.16
CA VAL A 56 10.41 -9.10 -4.17
C VAL A 56 9.86 -8.70 -5.54
N VAL A 57 8.71 -8.02 -5.55
CA VAL A 57 8.12 -7.41 -6.74
C VAL A 57 8.28 -5.90 -6.64
N TRP A 58 9.08 -5.36 -7.56
CA TRP A 58 9.45 -3.95 -7.60
C TRP A 58 8.48 -3.12 -8.44
N LEU A 59 7.90 -2.11 -7.82
CA LEU A 59 7.06 -1.09 -8.45
C LEU A 59 7.88 0.20 -8.57
N ALA A 60 7.65 1.04 -9.58
CA ALA A 60 8.48 2.24 -9.76
C ALA A 60 8.24 3.28 -8.65
N GLY A 61 6.99 3.47 -8.22
CA GLY A 61 6.57 4.55 -7.30
C GLY A 61 6.78 5.94 -7.91
N VAL A 62 6.97 6.96 -7.07
CA VAL A 62 7.13 8.38 -7.45
C VAL A 62 8.17 9.01 -6.52
N ARG A 63 9.24 9.58 -7.08
CA ARG A 63 10.36 10.15 -6.28
C ARG A 63 10.21 11.65 -6.12
N GLY A 64 10.36 12.16 -4.89
CA GLY A 64 10.46 13.58 -4.57
C GLY A 64 9.16 14.38 -4.64
N GLU A 65 8.01 13.73 -4.84
CA GLU A 65 6.69 14.38 -4.93
C GLU A 65 5.90 14.28 -3.61
N ASP A 66 6.32 13.41 -2.69
CA ASP A 66 5.81 13.35 -1.31
C ASP A 66 6.94 13.00 -0.32
N ILE A 67 6.64 13.07 0.98
CA ILE A 67 7.61 12.80 2.06
C ILE A 67 8.10 11.34 2.06
N THR A 68 7.32 10.41 1.51
CA THR A 68 7.62 8.98 1.53
C THR A 68 8.34 8.48 0.28
N ASP A 69 8.46 9.31 -0.76
CA ASP A 69 8.91 8.90 -2.09
C ASP A 69 8.06 7.70 -2.61
N ALA A 70 6.74 7.81 -2.45
CA ALA A 70 5.69 6.84 -2.75
C ALA A 70 5.81 5.50 -2.01
N HIS A 71 5.51 5.47 -0.71
CA HIS A 71 5.33 4.19 -0.02
C HIS A 71 4.26 3.32 -0.69
N VAL A 72 4.52 2.01 -0.73
CA VAL A 72 3.63 1.03 -1.38
C VAL A 72 2.27 0.93 -0.70
N ASP A 73 2.17 1.30 0.58
CA ASP A 73 0.95 1.17 1.41
C ASP A 73 -0.19 2.08 0.95
N SER A 74 0.12 3.09 0.15
CA SER A 74 -0.82 4.01 -0.49
C SER A 74 -1.07 3.66 -1.97
N LEU A 75 -0.38 2.65 -2.50
CA LEU A 75 -0.45 2.23 -3.89
C LEU A 75 -1.12 0.85 -4.04
N VAL A 76 -0.65 -0.16 -3.30
CA VAL A 76 -1.14 -1.54 -3.44
C VAL A 76 -1.10 -2.30 -2.12
N ARG A 77 -2.13 -3.09 -1.84
CA ARG A 77 -2.25 -3.90 -0.61
C ARG A 77 -2.71 -5.32 -0.91
N PHE A 78 -2.09 -6.30 -0.28
CA PHE A 78 -2.61 -7.67 -0.29
C PHE A 78 -3.93 -7.79 0.49
N THR A 79 -4.84 -8.60 -0.04
CA THR A 79 -6.07 -9.01 0.67
C THR A 79 -6.14 -10.51 0.88
N ALA A 80 -5.50 -11.28 0.01
CA ALA A 80 -5.31 -12.71 0.09
C ALA A 80 -4.05 -13.11 -0.69
N PRO A 81 -3.55 -14.35 -0.56
CA PRO A 81 -2.44 -14.81 -1.38
C PRO A 81 -2.75 -14.69 -2.87
N GLY A 82 -1.92 -13.96 -3.61
CA GLY A 82 -2.12 -13.68 -5.03
C GLY A 82 -3.23 -12.67 -5.36
N VAL A 83 -3.86 -12.02 -4.37
CA VAL A 83 -4.93 -11.02 -4.61
C VAL A 83 -4.54 -9.67 -4.00
N VAL A 84 -4.55 -8.63 -4.81
CA VAL A 84 -4.14 -7.27 -4.41
C VAL A 84 -5.21 -6.24 -4.73
N LEU A 85 -5.37 -5.26 -3.84
CA LEU A 85 -6.08 -4.01 -4.09
C LEU A 85 -5.08 -2.99 -4.62
N LEU A 86 -5.35 -2.41 -5.78
CA LEU A 86 -4.53 -1.37 -6.40
C LEU A 86 -5.29 -0.04 -6.37
N ASP A 87 -4.64 0.99 -5.85
CA ASP A 87 -5.14 2.36 -5.87
C ASP A 87 -5.40 2.81 -7.32
N GLN A 88 -6.57 3.40 -7.55
CA GLN A 88 -6.99 3.86 -8.86
C GLN A 88 -7.51 5.29 -8.78
N ALA A 89 -6.94 6.18 -9.60
CA ALA A 89 -7.42 7.55 -9.70
C ALA A 89 -8.93 7.60 -9.99
N PHE A 90 -9.60 8.60 -9.41
CA PHE A 90 -11.02 8.82 -9.64
C PHE A 90 -11.32 8.94 -11.16
N PRO A 91 -12.41 8.33 -11.68
CA PRO A 91 -12.70 8.36 -13.11
C PRO A 91 -12.82 9.78 -13.67
N GLY A 92 -12.03 10.07 -14.70
CA GLY A 92 -12.01 11.38 -15.36
C GLY A 92 -10.95 12.34 -14.83
N THR A 93 -10.22 11.99 -13.77
CA THR A 93 -9.06 12.75 -13.30
C THR A 93 -7.97 12.78 -14.38
N PRO A 94 -7.41 13.95 -14.74
CA PRO A 94 -6.29 14.06 -15.67
C PRO A 94 -5.07 13.25 -15.18
N PRO A 95 -4.31 12.59 -16.06
CA PRO A 95 -3.16 11.80 -15.64
C PRO A 95 -2.06 12.63 -14.96
N ASP A 96 -1.63 12.21 -13.79
CA ASP A 96 -0.55 12.82 -13.00
C ASP A 96 0.56 11.79 -12.68
N SER A 97 1.53 12.15 -11.84
CA SER A 97 2.63 11.25 -11.45
C SER A 97 2.11 10.01 -10.73
N TRP A 98 1.10 10.16 -9.87
CA TRP A 98 0.49 9.11 -9.06
C TRP A 98 -0.29 8.11 -9.91
N SER A 99 -1.16 8.59 -10.81
CA SER A 99 -1.94 7.74 -11.71
C SER A 99 -1.02 6.96 -12.66
N ARG A 100 0.06 7.58 -13.15
CA ARG A 100 1.09 6.89 -13.94
C ARG A 100 1.83 5.83 -13.14
N SER A 101 2.05 6.05 -11.84
CA SER A 101 2.63 5.06 -10.93
C SER A 101 1.70 3.85 -10.75
N ALA A 102 0.40 4.09 -10.58
CA ALA A 102 -0.63 3.04 -10.53
C ALA A 102 -0.70 2.23 -11.85
N ASP A 103 -0.64 2.89 -13.01
CA ASP A 103 -0.60 2.22 -14.31
C ASP A 103 0.67 1.36 -14.47
N GLN A 104 1.82 1.86 -14.02
CA GLN A 104 3.08 1.12 -14.02
C GLN A 104 2.99 -0.11 -13.10
N ALA A 105 2.44 0.05 -11.90
CA ALA A 105 2.25 -1.03 -10.95
C ALA A 105 1.34 -2.12 -11.52
N ARG A 106 0.22 -1.74 -12.14
CA ARG A 106 -0.67 -2.68 -12.85
C ARG A 106 0.06 -3.46 -13.93
N SER A 107 0.86 -2.78 -14.75
CA SER A 107 1.64 -3.40 -15.84
C SER A 107 2.64 -4.43 -15.33
N VAL A 108 3.30 -4.15 -14.19
CA VAL A 108 4.21 -5.09 -13.52
C VAL A 108 3.44 -6.28 -12.94
N LEU A 109 2.42 -6.02 -12.12
CA LEU A 109 1.63 -7.04 -11.43
C LEU A 109 0.95 -8.00 -12.42
N SER A 110 0.46 -7.49 -13.55
CA SER A 110 -0.19 -8.32 -14.58
C SER A 110 0.75 -9.34 -15.24
N LYS A 111 2.06 -9.09 -15.22
CA LYS A 111 3.10 -9.95 -15.81
C LYS A 111 3.81 -10.79 -14.75
N ALA A 112 3.81 -10.34 -13.52
CA ALA A 112 4.47 -10.98 -12.40
C ALA A 112 3.66 -12.18 -11.87
N THR A 113 4.37 -12.97 -11.06
CA THR A 113 3.79 -13.97 -10.18
C THR A 113 4.29 -13.73 -8.77
N ASP A 114 3.62 -14.27 -7.77
CA ASP A 114 4.13 -14.30 -6.41
C ASP A 114 5.22 -15.40 -6.21
N ALA A 115 5.73 -15.55 -5.00
CA ALA A 115 6.75 -16.55 -4.64
C ALA A 115 6.25 -18.00 -4.78
N ARG A 116 4.93 -18.20 -4.78
CA ARG A 116 4.29 -19.51 -4.97
C ARG A 116 3.90 -19.76 -6.43
N GLY A 117 4.27 -18.85 -7.34
CA GLY A 117 4.01 -18.97 -8.78
C GLY A 117 2.59 -18.61 -9.21
N ARG A 118 1.75 -18.07 -8.32
CA ARG A 118 0.39 -17.64 -8.66
C ARG A 118 0.44 -16.29 -9.39
N ARG A 119 -0.47 -16.08 -10.36
CA ARG A 119 -0.66 -14.76 -10.98
C ARG A 119 -1.43 -13.86 -10.03
N PHE A 120 -1.16 -12.55 -10.08
CA PHE A 120 -1.91 -11.59 -9.29
C PHE A 120 -3.30 -11.36 -9.90
N GLU A 121 -4.34 -11.52 -9.07
CA GLU A 121 -5.64 -10.90 -9.27
C GLU A 121 -5.57 -9.46 -8.75
N ILE A 122 -5.80 -8.50 -9.66
CA ILE A 122 -5.69 -7.07 -9.37
C ILE A 122 -7.10 -6.50 -9.28
N ILE A 123 -7.47 -6.04 -8.10
CA ILE A 123 -8.76 -5.43 -7.82
C ILE A 123 -8.58 -3.93 -7.67
N ASP A 124 -9.39 -3.18 -8.41
CA ASP A 124 -9.32 -1.73 -8.41
C ASP A 124 -9.95 -1.17 -7.14
N LEU A 125 -9.24 -0.25 -6.48
CA LEU A 125 -9.73 0.51 -5.34
C LEU A 125 -9.77 2.01 -5.70
N PRO A 126 -10.90 2.51 -6.24
CA PRO A 126 -10.98 3.88 -6.72
C PRO A 126 -10.91 4.91 -5.59
N GLN A 127 -10.12 5.94 -5.80
CA GLN A 127 -10.03 7.16 -4.99
C GLN A 127 -11.36 7.93 -4.94
N PRO A 128 -11.59 8.80 -3.93
CA PRO A 128 -12.73 9.70 -3.91
C PRO A 128 -12.65 10.79 -4.98
N ASP A 129 -13.80 11.40 -5.28
CA ASP A 129 -13.87 12.64 -6.04
C ASP A 129 -13.28 13.79 -5.19
N LEU A 130 -12.17 14.40 -5.65
CA LEU A 130 -11.50 15.48 -4.92
C LEU A 130 -12.40 16.72 -4.74
N ASP A 131 -13.42 16.91 -5.58
CA ASP A 131 -14.38 18.01 -5.44
C ASP A 131 -15.43 17.74 -4.33
N ARG A 132 -15.39 16.56 -3.70
CA ARG A 132 -16.39 16.10 -2.72
C ARG A 132 -15.83 15.65 -1.38
N ILE A 133 -14.51 15.65 -1.22
CA ILE A 133 -13.88 15.33 0.06
C ILE A 133 -14.01 16.50 1.05
N THR A 134 -13.88 16.22 2.33
CA THR A 134 -13.96 17.22 3.42
C THR A 134 -12.61 17.78 3.84
N GLY A 135 -11.51 17.17 3.38
CA GLY A 135 -10.14 17.60 3.66
C GLY A 135 -9.52 18.36 2.51
N GLU A 136 -8.48 19.13 2.82
CA GLU A 136 -7.77 20.02 1.89
C GLU A 136 -6.26 20.00 2.19
N GLY A 137 -5.45 20.48 1.25
CA GLY A 137 -4.00 20.67 1.39
C GLY A 137 -3.19 19.97 0.29
N ASP A 138 -2.04 20.53 -0.04
CA ASP A 138 -1.17 20.01 -1.10
C ASP A 138 -0.61 18.62 -0.75
N ASP A 139 -0.42 18.35 0.55
CA ASP A 139 0.05 17.06 1.08
C ASP A 139 -1.10 16.07 1.39
N PHE A 140 -2.34 16.38 0.99
CA PHE A 140 -3.50 15.56 1.38
C PHE A 140 -3.52 14.19 0.68
N VAL A 141 -3.32 13.12 1.45
CA VAL A 141 -3.34 11.74 0.93
C VAL A 141 -4.78 11.20 0.89
N SER A 142 -5.35 11.14 -0.31
CA SER A 142 -6.76 10.75 -0.56
C SER A 142 -6.92 9.32 -1.10
N THR A 143 -6.15 8.35 -0.60
CA THR A 143 -6.31 6.93 -0.99
C THR A 143 -7.02 6.10 0.07
N TYR A 144 -7.90 5.18 -0.35
CA TYR A 144 -8.48 4.17 0.53
C TYR A 144 -7.53 3.00 0.81
N ALA A 145 -6.43 2.85 0.06
CA ALA A 145 -5.45 1.77 0.24
C ALA A 145 -4.72 1.87 1.59
N ASN A 146 -4.68 3.06 2.19
CA ASN A 146 -4.06 3.32 3.49
C ASN A 146 -4.92 2.85 4.70
N PHE A 147 -5.58 1.69 4.56
CA PHE A 147 -6.37 1.04 5.61
C PHE A 147 -5.50 0.18 6.54
N TYR A 148 -6.02 -0.10 7.74
CA TYR A 148 -5.40 -0.99 8.72
C TYR A 148 -6.27 -2.22 8.97
N ILE A 149 -5.66 -3.41 8.95
CA ILE A 149 -6.32 -4.68 9.25
C ILE A 149 -6.05 -5.03 10.71
N ALA A 150 -7.10 -5.04 11.53
CA ALA A 150 -7.06 -5.60 12.88
C ALA A 150 -7.59 -7.05 12.86
N ASN A 151 -7.61 -7.69 14.03
CA ASN A 151 -8.07 -9.08 14.17
C ASN A 151 -9.46 -9.29 13.55
N ASP A 152 -10.46 -8.53 14.01
CA ASP A 152 -11.87 -8.68 13.64
C ASP A 152 -12.42 -7.48 12.86
N ALA A 153 -11.59 -6.50 12.52
CA ALA A 153 -12.02 -5.27 11.86
C ALA A 153 -11.01 -4.78 10.83
N VAL A 154 -11.47 -3.97 9.87
CA VAL A 154 -10.64 -3.19 8.96
C VAL A 154 -11.01 -1.73 9.12
N PHE A 155 -10.05 -0.91 9.54
CA PHE A 155 -10.22 0.54 9.66
C PHE A 155 -9.82 1.18 8.34
N MET A 156 -10.79 1.76 7.63
CA MET A 156 -10.57 2.41 6.35
C MET A 156 -10.70 3.93 6.46
N PRO A 157 -9.95 4.72 5.67
CA PRO A 157 -10.18 6.15 5.53
C PRO A 157 -11.60 6.46 5.07
N ARG A 158 -12.17 7.54 5.59
CA ARG A 158 -13.43 8.15 5.12
C ARG A 158 -13.17 9.60 4.80
N PHE A 159 -13.35 9.99 3.55
CA PHE A 159 -12.98 11.31 3.04
C PHE A 159 -14.16 12.26 2.86
N GLY A 160 -15.40 11.79 2.98
CA GLY A 160 -16.60 12.63 2.92
C GLY A 160 -17.37 12.55 1.60
N ASP A 161 -16.73 12.08 0.52
CA ASP A 161 -17.45 11.64 -0.68
C ASP A 161 -18.22 10.35 -0.37
N THR A 162 -19.46 10.52 0.09
CA THR A 162 -20.30 9.41 0.58
C THR A 162 -20.46 8.29 -0.45
N LYS A 163 -20.41 8.58 -1.75
CA LYS A 163 -20.51 7.55 -2.79
C LYS A 163 -19.23 6.75 -2.91
N ALA A 164 -18.08 7.42 -2.95
CA ALA A 164 -16.79 6.74 -3.00
C ALA A 164 -16.48 6.01 -1.69
N ASP A 165 -16.75 6.62 -0.54
CA ASP A 165 -16.59 6.03 0.79
C ASP A 165 -17.38 4.71 0.88
N GLN A 166 -18.64 4.71 0.44
CA GLN A 166 -19.49 3.51 0.46
C GLN A 166 -19.01 2.45 -0.54
N ARG A 167 -18.51 2.86 -1.71
CA ARG A 167 -17.95 1.94 -2.71
C ARG A 167 -16.69 1.25 -2.18
N ALA A 168 -15.75 2.01 -1.64
CA ALA A 168 -14.52 1.49 -1.04
C ALA A 168 -14.84 0.56 0.13
N LYS A 169 -15.82 0.91 0.98
CA LYS A 169 -16.32 0.04 2.04
C LYS A 169 -16.83 -1.30 1.50
N SER A 170 -17.64 -1.29 0.44
CA SER A 170 -18.17 -2.52 -0.16
C SER A 170 -17.07 -3.41 -0.71
N ILE A 171 -16.08 -2.85 -1.43
CA ILE A 171 -14.93 -3.59 -1.95
C ILE A 171 -14.16 -4.22 -0.79
N LEU A 172 -13.81 -3.45 0.24
CA LEU A 172 -13.12 -3.99 1.42
C LEU A 172 -13.94 -5.08 2.13
N GLN A 173 -15.26 -4.95 2.18
CA GLN A 173 -16.13 -5.96 2.79
C GLN A 173 -16.10 -7.29 2.02
N GLU A 174 -16.05 -7.26 0.69
CA GLU A 174 -15.92 -8.45 -0.16
C GLU A 174 -14.59 -9.17 0.07
N HIS A 175 -13.51 -8.40 0.26
CA HIS A 175 -12.16 -8.92 0.50
C HIS A 175 -11.89 -9.34 1.95
N PHE A 176 -12.64 -8.80 2.90
CA PHE A 176 -12.53 -9.14 4.32
C PHE A 176 -13.90 -9.55 4.90
N PRO A 177 -14.54 -10.63 4.42
CA PRO A 177 -15.94 -10.95 4.69
C PRO A 177 -16.24 -11.32 6.16
N LYS A 178 -15.19 -11.64 6.94
CA LYS A 178 -15.29 -11.98 8.36
C LYS A 178 -14.92 -10.82 9.29
N ARG A 179 -14.62 -9.64 8.73
CA ARG A 179 -14.22 -8.45 9.48
C ARG A 179 -15.23 -7.34 9.32
N ASP A 180 -15.38 -6.55 10.38
CA ASP A 180 -16.15 -5.32 10.34
C ASP A 180 -15.37 -4.23 9.61
N ILE A 181 -15.95 -3.67 8.56
CA ILE A 181 -15.35 -2.51 7.88
C ILE A 181 -15.79 -1.23 8.58
N VAL A 182 -14.84 -0.55 9.23
CA VAL A 182 -15.04 0.63 10.08
C VAL A 182 -14.45 1.86 9.39
N PRO A 183 -15.29 2.74 8.79
CA PRO A 183 -14.82 3.98 8.20
C PRO A 183 -14.47 5.02 9.28
N VAL A 184 -13.29 5.63 9.16
CA VAL A 184 -12.78 6.64 10.10
C VAL A 184 -12.49 7.92 9.33
N ARG A 185 -13.02 9.06 9.78
CA ARG A 185 -12.66 10.36 9.21
C ARG A 185 -11.23 10.71 9.63
N ILE A 186 -10.36 10.95 8.68
CA ILE A 186 -8.92 11.14 8.92
C ILE A 186 -8.37 12.46 8.39
N ASP A 187 -9.20 13.45 8.08
CA ASP A 187 -8.80 14.69 7.38
C ASP A 187 -7.52 15.32 7.95
N THR A 188 -7.37 15.38 9.27
CA THR A 188 -6.19 15.95 9.94
C THR A 188 -4.92 15.09 9.77
N ILE A 189 -5.05 13.77 9.69
CA ILE A 189 -3.93 12.86 9.43
C ILE A 189 -3.56 12.92 7.94
N ALA A 190 -4.58 12.87 7.08
CA ALA A 190 -4.44 12.97 5.63
C ALA A 190 -3.77 14.26 5.18
N SER A 191 -4.13 15.41 5.76
CA SER A 191 -3.47 16.69 5.49
C SER A 191 -2.01 16.76 5.94
N GLY A 192 -1.55 15.79 6.76
CA GLY A 192 -0.17 15.66 7.20
C GLY A 192 0.69 14.72 6.35
N GLY A 193 0.18 14.23 5.21
CA GLY A 193 0.92 13.35 4.31
C GLY A 193 0.82 11.85 4.62
N GLY A 194 -0.19 11.40 5.38
CA GLY A 194 -0.33 9.98 5.73
C GLY A 194 -1.76 9.55 6.01
N GLY A 195 -1.98 8.28 6.36
CA GLY A 195 -3.30 7.77 6.71
C GLY A 195 -3.31 6.87 7.94
N ILE A 196 -4.30 5.97 8.00
CA ILE A 196 -4.48 5.07 9.14
C ILE A 196 -3.31 4.11 9.23
N HIS A 197 -2.93 3.48 8.11
CA HIS A 197 -1.82 2.52 8.06
C HIS A 197 -0.52 3.14 8.58
N CYS A 198 -0.18 4.33 8.10
CA CYS A 198 1.04 5.04 8.49
C CYS A 198 1.10 5.37 9.99
N SER A 199 -0.06 5.43 10.66
CA SER A 199 -0.18 5.77 12.08
C SER A 199 -0.28 4.53 12.98
N THR A 200 -0.11 3.34 12.41
CA THR A 200 -0.28 2.05 13.10
C THR A 200 0.85 1.09 12.79
N HIS A 201 1.11 0.16 13.72
CA HIS A 201 1.96 -0.99 13.48
C HIS A 201 1.37 -2.16 14.28
N ASP A 202 1.20 -3.32 13.66
CA ASP A 202 0.73 -4.50 14.35
C ASP A 202 1.85 -5.17 15.15
N GLN A 203 1.46 -5.86 16.22
CA GLN A 203 2.29 -6.82 16.91
C GLN A 203 1.64 -8.19 16.70
N PRO A 204 2.24 -9.07 15.88
CA PRO A 204 1.68 -10.39 15.62
C PRO A 204 1.42 -11.16 16.92
N GLY A 205 0.26 -11.80 17.00
CA GLY A 205 -0.07 -12.71 18.09
C GLY A 205 0.82 -13.95 18.06
N LYS A 206 0.69 -14.81 19.08
CA LYS A 206 1.33 -16.13 19.02
C LYS A 206 0.78 -16.89 17.80
N PRO A 207 1.62 -17.61 17.02
CA PRO A 207 1.15 -18.50 15.98
C PRO A 207 0.07 -19.42 16.54
N ALA A 208 -1.03 -19.59 15.80
CA ALA A 208 -2.02 -20.61 16.17
C ALA A 208 -1.31 -21.98 16.15
N ALA A 209 -1.37 -22.68 17.27
CA ALA A 209 -0.76 -24.01 17.43
C ALA A 209 -1.45 -25.09 16.59
#